data_AF-B5BT02-F1
#
_entry.id   AF-B5BT02-F1
#
_cell.length_a   1.000
_cell.length_b   1.000
_cell.length_c   1.000
_cell.angle_alpha   90.00
_cell.angle_beta   90.00
_cell.angle_gamma   90.00
#
_symmetry.space_group_name_H-M   'P 1'
#
loop_
_entity.id
_entity.type
_entity.pdbx_description
1 polymer ?
#
loop_
_entity_poly.entity_id
_entity_poly.type
_entity_poly.pdbx_seq_one_letter_code
_entity_poly.pdbx_strand_id
1 'polypeptide(L)'
;MKSTNLPLTVKEFDEALCGRCAGCGCSCGYILYCKDGIIADLYGHPADPNGVGSLCTKGITYIQATDTNPLRLKEAYLKEGESYREVSLEQALAVAKEKTRNRRIAFLLDRWTGLEEYVLASSITELVFTDAPYLPFKASSVKPQDWKDRRFILSVEADPVFSEVMSTRWIVDAVEKGAYLYALSSRYSTLCAKAKESHLMPPYLSLELLNRVLNPEEEDPKASFIKRSLKLIKPSLVLIGSCLLSSPFREHIITFLKEARRKFGIDYSIVGDVMPFPSKSLKEINQEEFDVLIVFGNILRFLKDEELESLRSKFVIHFTMFPNFTSHHAHLIIPVKNFTEREFINYRHGFGFLSYSPKSLSREKYIHPYEFLSQVFGLKVDLKEFLLNYGVDYQELKEVGQADLKLPTVEAYNPHPYEELKKSIYIYTDNTLVEELGHWYTWTHDMEKYQMAYMNERTAKELGIKDSLNLRGYQFKVIITPNIADGVIFIPSSYEEHQPFHPGISVGRFLKEPYNRFEVIK
;
A
#
# COMPACT_ATOMS: atom_id res chain seq x y z
N MET A 1 -3.42 -20.81 12.89
CA MET A 1 -4.07 -20.25 14.11
C MET A 1 -5.39 -20.98 14.33
N LYS A 2 -5.75 -21.28 15.59
CA LYS A 2 -7.01 -21.96 15.96
C LYS A 2 -7.84 -21.02 16.83
N SER A 3 -9.16 -21.18 16.85
CA SER A 3 -10.04 -20.42 17.73
C SER A 3 -9.67 -20.64 19.21
N THR A 4 -10.05 -19.68 20.05
CA THR A 4 -9.85 -19.77 21.49
C THR A 4 -10.75 -20.85 22.11
N ASN A 5 -10.27 -21.50 23.18
CA ASN A 5 -11.05 -22.52 23.90
C ASN A 5 -12.35 -21.94 24.50
N LEU A 6 -12.29 -20.69 24.95
CA LEU A 6 -13.44 -19.91 25.37
C LEU A 6 -13.77 -18.89 24.27
N PRO A 7 -14.99 -18.88 23.73
CA PRO A 7 -15.39 -17.87 22.74
C PRO A 7 -15.24 -16.45 23.29
N LEU A 8 -14.84 -15.52 22.43
CA LEU A 8 -14.72 -14.10 22.76
C LEU A 8 -16.06 -13.35 22.62
N THR A 9 -17.11 -14.02 22.15
CA THR A 9 -18.43 -13.46 21.94
C THR A 9 -19.48 -14.13 22.83
N VAL A 10 -20.47 -13.34 23.24
CA VAL A 10 -21.71 -13.82 23.89
C VAL A 10 -22.85 -14.00 22.89
N LYS A 11 -22.66 -13.58 21.63
CA LYS A 11 -23.66 -13.77 20.57
C LYS A 11 -23.72 -15.24 20.19
N GLU A 12 -24.88 -15.68 19.71
CA GLU A 12 -25.02 -17.03 19.17
C GLU A 12 -24.19 -17.20 17.89
N PHE A 13 -23.51 -18.34 17.76
CA PHE A 13 -22.72 -18.71 16.60
C PHE A 13 -22.66 -20.23 16.49
N ASP A 14 -22.46 -20.74 15.27
CA ASP A 14 -22.26 -22.17 14.99
C ASP A 14 -20.81 -22.47 14.61
N GLU A 15 -20.08 -21.48 14.09
CA GLU A 15 -18.69 -21.62 13.64
C GLU A 15 -17.80 -20.48 14.14
N ALA A 16 -16.54 -20.81 14.43
CA ALA A 16 -15.49 -19.85 14.75
C ALA A 16 -14.31 -20.05 13.79
N LEU A 17 -14.10 -19.10 12.89
CA LEU A 17 -13.16 -19.18 11.77
C LEU A 17 -12.00 -18.22 12.01
N CYS A 18 -10.77 -18.66 11.76
CA CYS A 18 -9.57 -17.85 11.97
C CYS A 18 -8.94 -17.48 10.64
N GLY A 19 -8.38 -16.27 10.57
CA GLY A 19 -7.65 -15.79 9.39
C GLY A 19 -6.70 -14.65 9.74
N ARG A 20 -6.08 -14.06 8.70
CA ARG A 20 -5.25 -12.85 8.82
C ARG A 20 -5.77 -11.77 7.88
N CYS A 21 -5.85 -10.54 8.38
CA CYS A 21 -6.28 -9.40 7.61
C CYS A 21 -5.24 -9.08 6.53
N ALA A 22 -5.67 -8.87 5.28
CA ALA A 22 -4.77 -8.42 4.21
C ALA A 22 -4.88 -6.91 3.92
N GLY A 23 -5.57 -6.16 4.78
CA GLY A 23 -5.75 -4.71 4.56
C GLY A 23 -4.50 -3.86 4.81
N CYS A 24 -3.47 -4.38 5.47
CA CYS A 24 -2.16 -3.74 5.53
C CYS A 24 -1.03 -4.74 5.75
N GLY A 25 0.22 -4.26 5.79
CA GLY A 25 1.39 -5.11 6.03
C GLY A 25 1.44 -5.77 7.41
N CYS A 26 0.68 -5.29 8.40
CA CYS A 26 0.68 -5.92 9.73
C CYS A 26 0.16 -7.36 9.72
N SER A 27 -0.74 -7.69 8.80
CA SER A 27 -1.33 -9.04 8.71
C SER A 27 -1.97 -9.53 10.02
N CYS A 28 -2.72 -8.66 10.69
CA CYS A 28 -3.33 -8.95 12.00
C CYS A 28 -4.25 -10.17 11.95
N GLY A 29 -4.06 -11.10 12.87
CA GLY A 29 -4.91 -12.27 13.05
C GLY A 29 -6.27 -11.92 13.61
N TYR A 30 -7.30 -12.65 13.20
CA TYR A 30 -8.67 -12.46 13.65
C TYR A 30 -9.41 -13.78 13.91
N ILE A 31 -10.50 -13.68 14.67
CA ILE A 31 -11.50 -14.74 14.87
C ILE A 31 -12.86 -14.18 14.43
N LEU A 32 -13.47 -14.85 13.46
CA LEU A 32 -14.77 -14.55 12.90
C LEU A 32 -15.79 -15.56 13.42
N TYR A 33 -16.83 -15.08 14.09
CA TYR A 33 -17.93 -15.91 14.58
C TYR A 33 -19.09 -15.81 13.59
N CYS A 34 -19.59 -16.96 13.13
CA CYS A 34 -20.64 -17.04 12.14
C CYS A 34 -21.86 -17.80 12.68
N LYS A 35 -23.05 -17.30 12.36
CA LYS A 35 -24.35 -17.94 12.61
C LYS A 35 -25.04 -18.10 11.27
N ASP A 36 -25.46 -19.32 10.91
CA ASP A 36 -26.14 -19.59 9.63
C ASP A 36 -25.40 -19.03 8.39
N GLY A 37 -24.06 -19.08 8.39
CA GLY A 37 -23.21 -18.57 7.31
C GLY A 37 -23.08 -17.04 7.22
N ILE A 38 -23.68 -16.30 8.16
CA ILE A 38 -23.61 -14.84 8.30
C ILE A 38 -22.65 -14.49 9.44
N ILE A 39 -21.90 -13.41 9.27
CA ILE A 39 -20.99 -12.89 10.30
C ILE A 39 -21.81 -12.36 11.48
N ALA A 40 -21.65 -12.98 12.65
CA ALA A 40 -22.26 -12.55 13.91
C ALA A 40 -21.34 -11.63 14.72
N ASP A 41 -20.03 -11.92 14.74
CA ASP A 41 -19.04 -11.13 15.47
C ASP A 41 -17.62 -11.26 14.90
N LEU A 42 -16.75 -10.29 15.21
CA LEU A 42 -15.33 -10.29 14.83
C LEU A 42 -14.47 -9.77 15.97
N TYR A 43 -13.38 -10.49 16.27
CA TYR A 43 -12.35 -10.04 17.20
C TYR A 43 -10.97 -10.18 16.58
N GLY A 44 -10.03 -9.35 17.02
CA GLY A 44 -8.62 -9.62 16.82
C GLY A 44 -8.22 -10.88 17.60
N HIS A 45 -7.34 -11.70 17.03
CA HIS A 45 -6.93 -12.94 17.67
C HIS A 45 -5.97 -12.64 18.84
N PRO A 46 -6.26 -13.02 20.10
CA PRO A 46 -5.44 -12.65 21.25
C PRO A 46 -4.00 -13.19 21.19
N ALA A 47 -3.81 -14.37 20.60
CA ALA A 47 -2.48 -14.96 20.42
C ALA A 47 -1.73 -14.47 19.18
N ASP A 48 -2.32 -13.59 18.34
CA ASP A 48 -1.61 -13.05 17.19
C ASP A 48 -0.61 -11.97 17.64
N PRO A 49 0.70 -12.12 17.36
CA PRO A 49 1.71 -11.16 17.77
C PRO A 49 1.66 -9.85 16.99
N ASN A 50 0.91 -9.75 15.88
CA ASN A 50 0.83 -8.54 15.08
C ASN A 50 -0.24 -7.58 15.60
N GLY A 51 -1.46 -8.08 15.79
CA GLY A 51 -2.62 -7.32 16.27
C GLY A 51 -2.82 -7.36 17.78
N VAL A 52 -2.29 -8.38 18.48
CA VAL A 52 -2.40 -8.55 19.94
C VAL A 52 -3.86 -8.44 20.42
N GLY A 53 -4.75 -9.19 19.77
CA GLY A 53 -6.19 -9.14 20.04
C GLY A 53 -6.94 -7.94 19.46
N SER A 54 -6.28 -7.05 18.71
CA SER A 54 -6.88 -5.83 18.17
C SER A 54 -6.90 -5.78 16.64
N LEU A 55 -7.86 -5.05 16.09
CA LEU A 55 -7.96 -4.70 14.68
C LEU A 55 -8.15 -3.18 14.54
N CYS A 56 -7.63 -2.60 13.48
CA CYS A 56 -7.93 -1.21 13.13
C CYS A 56 -9.30 -1.10 12.43
N THR A 57 -9.84 0.11 12.31
CA THR A 57 -11.13 0.38 11.66
C THR A 57 -11.20 -0.17 10.23
N LYS A 58 -10.10 -0.09 9.47
CA LYS A 58 -9.98 -0.71 8.14
C LYS A 58 -10.19 -2.22 8.19
N GLY A 59 -9.45 -2.90 9.07
CA GLY A 59 -9.53 -4.36 9.23
C GLY A 59 -10.92 -4.83 9.63
N ILE A 60 -11.55 -4.13 10.59
CA ILE A 60 -12.93 -4.42 11.02
C ILE A 60 -13.88 -4.31 9.83
N THR A 61 -13.80 -3.21 9.08
CA THR A 61 -14.68 -2.93 7.95
C THR A 61 -14.50 -3.93 6.81
N TYR A 62 -13.28 -4.19 6.35
CA TYR A 62 -13.02 -5.08 5.21
C TYR A 62 -13.32 -6.55 5.50
N ILE A 63 -13.33 -6.94 6.77
CA ILE A 63 -13.67 -8.32 7.15
C ILE A 63 -15.19 -8.46 7.34
N GLN A 64 -15.83 -7.53 8.05
CA GLN A 64 -17.25 -7.67 8.42
C GLN A 64 -18.23 -7.18 7.35
N ALA A 65 -17.86 -6.14 6.59
CA ALA A 65 -18.81 -5.42 5.75
C ALA A 65 -18.70 -5.74 4.26
N THR A 66 -17.55 -6.24 3.78
CA THR A 66 -17.35 -6.49 2.34
C THR A 66 -18.40 -7.44 1.76
N ASP A 67 -18.68 -8.53 2.47
CA ASP A 67 -19.60 -9.57 2.03
C ASP A 67 -21.05 -9.08 1.91
N THR A 68 -21.47 -8.19 2.81
CA THR A 68 -22.83 -7.64 2.88
C THR A 68 -22.95 -6.28 2.22
N ASN A 69 -21.87 -5.72 1.66
CA ASN A 69 -21.89 -4.40 1.06
C ASN A 69 -22.79 -4.38 -0.19
N PRO A 70 -23.86 -3.56 -0.22
CA PRO A 70 -24.78 -3.53 -1.36
C PRO A 70 -24.14 -3.01 -2.65
N LEU A 71 -23.02 -2.30 -2.56
CA LEU A 71 -22.27 -1.76 -3.70
C LEU A 71 -21.29 -2.77 -4.31
N ARG A 72 -21.08 -3.92 -3.65
CA ARG A 72 -20.18 -4.95 -4.17
C ARG A 72 -20.74 -5.53 -5.46
N LEU A 73 -19.89 -5.63 -6.49
CA LEU A 73 -20.24 -6.23 -7.76
C LEU A 73 -20.62 -7.70 -7.55
N LYS A 74 -21.76 -8.08 -8.11
CA LYS A 74 -22.33 -9.43 -7.97
C LYS A 74 -22.10 -10.29 -9.20
N GLU A 75 -22.07 -9.67 -10.37
CA GLU A 75 -22.00 -10.34 -11.67
C GLU A 75 -20.83 -9.77 -12.48
N ALA A 76 -20.45 -10.46 -13.55
CA ALA A 76 -19.49 -9.94 -14.50
C ALA A 76 -20.19 -9.02 -15.51
N TYR A 77 -19.45 -8.04 -16.03
CA TYR A 77 -19.97 -7.04 -16.96
C TYR A 77 -19.07 -6.90 -18.17
N LEU A 78 -19.68 -6.88 -19.36
CA LEU A 78 -19.00 -6.63 -20.63
C LEU A 78 -19.44 -5.27 -21.18
N LYS A 79 -18.48 -4.45 -21.60
CA LYS A 79 -18.73 -3.14 -22.20
C LYS A 79 -19.33 -3.29 -23.60
N GLU A 80 -20.43 -2.59 -23.84
CA GLU A 80 -21.14 -2.48 -25.13
C GLU A 80 -21.36 -1.00 -25.45
N GLY A 81 -20.49 -0.46 -26.33
CA GLY A 81 -20.42 0.99 -26.57
C GLY A 81 -20.02 1.73 -25.30
N GLU A 82 -20.87 2.66 -24.85
CA GLU A 82 -20.70 3.42 -23.61
C GLU A 82 -21.45 2.81 -22.40
N SER A 83 -22.08 1.65 -22.59
CA SER A 83 -22.85 0.96 -21.54
C SER A 83 -22.21 -0.38 -21.16
N TYR A 84 -22.70 -1.00 -20.08
CA TYR A 84 -22.28 -2.33 -19.64
C TYR A 84 -23.47 -3.27 -19.64
N ARG A 85 -23.27 -4.48 -20.15
CA ARG A 85 -24.23 -5.58 -20.06
C ARG A 85 -23.71 -6.66 -19.12
N GLU A 86 -24.59 -7.17 -18.28
CA GLU A 86 -24.32 -8.32 -17.43
C GLU A 86 -24.04 -9.57 -18.28
N VAL A 87 -23.01 -10.34 -17.88
CA VAL A 87 -22.62 -11.60 -18.51
C VAL A 87 -22.35 -12.66 -17.44
N SER A 88 -22.62 -13.92 -17.78
CA SER A 88 -22.26 -15.03 -16.89
C SER A 88 -20.73 -15.18 -16.79
N LEU A 89 -20.24 -15.83 -15.74
CA LEU A 89 -18.80 -16.11 -15.62
C LEU A 89 -18.28 -17.00 -16.77
N GLU A 90 -19.11 -17.90 -17.29
CA GLU A 90 -18.76 -18.74 -18.45
C GLU A 90 -18.59 -17.89 -19.72
N GLN A 91 -19.49 -16.92 -19.94
CA GLN A 91 -19.39 -15.97 -21.04
C GLN A 91 -18.17 -15.06 -20.87
N ALA A 92 -17.93 -14.53 -19.67
CA ALA A 92 -16.75 -13.74 -19.35
C ALA A 92 -15.45 -14.52 -19.63
N LEU A 93 -15.40 -15.80 -19.24
CA LEU A 93 -14.26 -16.69 -19.50
C LEU A 93 -14.05 -16.90 -21.00
N ALA A 94 -15.12 -17.14 -21.77
CA ALA A 94 -15.04 -17.30 -23.22
C ALA A 94 -14.51 -16.04 -23.91
N VAL A 95 -15.03 -14.87 -23.52
CA VAL A 95 -14.55 -13.56 -24.03
C VAL A 95 -13.09 -13.35 -23.66
N ALA A 96 -12.70 -13.59 -22.41
CA ALA A 96 -11.32 -13.43 -21.97
C ALA A 96 -10.38 -14.33 -22.79
N LYS A 97 -10.71 -15.62 -22.98
CA LYS A 97 -9.94 -16.56 -23.83
C LYS A 97 -9.81 -16.07 -25.26
N GLU A 98 -10.89 -15.59 -25.87
CA GLU A 98 -10.89 -15.09 -27.24
C GLU A 98 -9.97 -13.86 -27.35
N LYS A 99 -10.11 -12.90 -26.42
CA LYS A 99 -9.40 -11.62 -26.49
C LYS A 99 -7.93 -11.73 -26.11
N THR A 100 -7.52 -12.69 -25.28
CA THR A 100 -6.11 -12.90 -24.92
C THR A 100 -5.35 -13.79 -25.90
N ARG A 101 -6.04 -14.59 -26.73
CA ARG A 101 -5.40 -15.56 -27.64
C ARG A 101 -4.46 -14.88 -28.64
N ASN A 102 -3.19 -15.31 -28.64
CA ASN A 102 -2.13 -14.83 -29.53
C ASN A 102 -1.93 -13.31 -29.49
N ARG A 103 -2.14 -12.69 -28.33
CA ARG A 103 -1.97 -11.25 -28.12
C ARG A 103 -0.91 -10.95 -27.08
N ARG A 104 -0.32 -9.75 -27.14
CA ARG A 104 0.61 -9.27 -26.12
C ARG A 104 -0.17 -8.81 -24.89
N ILE A 105 0.25 -9.29 -23.73
CA ILE A 105 -0.48 -9.10 -22.47
C ILE A 105 0.41 -8.32 -21.50
N ALA A 106 -0.21 -7.38 -20.78
CA ALA A 106 0.38 -6.71 -19.63
C ALA A 106 -0.52 -6.86 -18.40
N PHE A 107 0.09 -6.79 -17.22
CA PHE A 107 -0.59 -6.87 -15.93
C PHE A 107 -0.32 -5.63 -15.09
N LEU A 108 -1.37 -5.07 -14.49
CA LEU A 108 -1.29 -4.07 -13.42
C LEU A 108 -1.78 -4.70 -12.12
N LEU A 109 -0.87 -4.91 -11.17
CA LEU A 109 -1.17 -5.61 -9.92
C LEU A 109 -1.15 -4.63 -8.76
N ASP A 110 -2.26 -4.56 -8.02
CA ASP A 110 -2.35 -3.77 -6.78
C ASP A 110 -2.05 -4.62 -5.55
N ARG A 111 -2.29 -4.06 -4.35
CA ARG A 111 -2.07 -4.74 -3.08
C ARG A 111 -3.04 -5.90 -2.77
N TRP A 112 -4.18 -5.96 -3.47
CA TRP A 112 -5.21 -6.99 -3.26
C TRP A 112 -4.99 -8.22 -4.16
N THR A 113 -4.03 -8.12 -5.08
CA THR A 113 -3.45 -9.24 -5.83
C THR A 113 -2.80 -10.24 -4.87
N GLY A 114 -3.14 -11.53 -4.99
CA GLY A 114 -2.50 -12.61 -4.25
C GLY A 114 -1.23 -13.10 -4.95
N LEU A 115 -0.39 -13.81 -4.21
CA LEU A 115 0.90 -14.26 -4.73
C LEU A 115 0.78 -15.15 -5.97
N GLU A 116 -0.24 -16.01 -6.02
CA GLU A 116 -0.51 -16.89 -7.18
C GLU A 116 -0.79 -16.11 -8.46
N GLU A 117 -1.52 -14.99 -8.34
CA GLU A 117 -1.78 -14.11 -9.47
C GLU A 117 -0.50 -13.44 -9.99
N TYR A 118 0.38 -13.01 -9.08
CA TYR A 118 1.68 -12.45 -9.47
C TYR A 118 2.58 -13.49 -10.16
N VAL A 119 2.68 -14.70 -9.61
CA VAL A 119 3.51 -15.76 -10.21
C VAL A 119 2.94 -16.16 -11.58
N LEU A 120 1.61 -16.24 -11.71
CA LEU A 120 0.97 -16.50 -13.00
C LEU A 120 1.25 -15.38 -14.01
N ALA A 121 1.09 -14.11 -13.61
CA ALA A 121 1.36 -12.96 -14.48
C ALA A 121 2.82 -12.94 -14.97
N SER A 122 3.77 -13.14 -14.06
CA SER A 122 5.20 -13.17 -14.35
C SER A 122 5.63 -14.37 -15.21
N SER A 123 4.83 -15.45 -15.21
CA SER A 123 5.07 -16.62 -16.07
C SER A 123 4.56 -16.42 -17.50
N ILE A 124 3.71 -15.41 -17.71
CA ILE A 124 3.09 -15.11 -19.02
C ILE A 124 3.84 -14.01 -19.75
N THR A 125 4.32 -13.00 -19.03
CA THR A 125 4.88 -11.78 -19.62
C THR A 125 5.85 -11.08 -18.66
N GLU A 126 6.81 -10.34 -19.22
CA GLU A 126 7.66 -9.41 -18.46
C GLU A 126 6.97 -8.07 -18.17
N LEU A 127 5.81 -7.81 -18.80
CA LEU A 127 5.03 -6.59 -18.66
C LEU A 127 4.14 -6.62 -17.42
N VAL A 128 4.76 -6.80 -16.25
CA VAL A 128 4.09 -6.81 -14.94
C VAL A 128 4.44 -5.52 -14.19
N PHE A 129 3.45 -4.67 -13.99
CA PHE A 129 3.61 -3.37 -13.33
C PHE A 129 2.87 -3.31 -12.00
N THR A 130 3.39 -2.52 -11.07
CA THR A 130 2.76 -2.26 -9.77
C THR A 130 2.84 -0.79 -9.38
N ASP A 131 1.93 -0.36 -8.51
CA ASP A 131 1.90 0.99 -7.92
C ASP A 131 2.82 1.16 -6.69
N ALA A 132 3.62 0.15 -6.37
CA ALA A 132 4.62 0.17 -5.30
C ALA A 132 6.05 0.03 -5.84
N PRO A 133 7.05 0.53 -5.10
CA PRO A 133 8.43 0.42 -5.53
C PRO A 133 8.93 -1.02 -5.35
N TYR A 134 9.54 -1.57 -6.40
CA TYR A 134 10.27 -2.84 -6.32
C TYR A 134 11.58 -2.65 -5.54
N LEU A 135 11.80 -3.51 -4.54
CA LEU A 135 13.03 -3.57 -3.76
C LEU A 135 13.71 -4.94 -3.91
N PRO A 136 14.89 -5.03 -4.57
CA PRO A 136 15.63 -6.28 -4.76
C PRO A 136 16.42 -6.71 -3.51
N PHE A 137 16.06 -6.17 -2.34
CA PHE A 137 16.72 -6.39 -1.06
C PHE A 137 15.68 -6.36 0.06
N LYS A 138 16.05 -6.80 1.27
CA LYS A 138 15.15 -6.80 2.43
C LYS A 138 14.65 -5.40 2.74
N ALA A 139 13.34 -5.21 2.68
CA ALA A 139 12.70 -3.93 3.01
C ALA A 139 12.83 -3.57 4.50
N SER A 140 13.01 -4.54 5.38
CA SER A 140 13.26 -4.32 6.81
C SER A 140 14.36 -5.24 7.32
N SER A 141 15.22 -4.72 8.20
CA SER A 141 16.21 -5.53 8.92
C SER A 141 15.65 -6.16 10.20
N VAL A 142 14.48 -5.70 10.64
CA VAL A 142 13.85 -6.06 11.91
C VAL A 142 12.32 -6.08 11.77
N LYS A 143 11.64 -6.96 12.51
CA LYS A 143 10.18 -7.03 12.54
C LYS A 143 9.57 -5.87 13.35
N PRO A 144 8.35 -5.42 13.03
CA PRO A 144 7.68 -4.35 13.78
C PRO A 144 7.61 -4.56 15.28
N GLN A 145 7.40 -5.81 15.72
CA GLN A 145 7.29 -6.18 17.13
C GLN A 145 8.54 -5.85 17.94
N ASP A 146 9.71 -5.85 17.31
CA ASP A 146 10.99 -5.59 17.97
C ASP A 146 11.33 -4.09 18.01
N TRP A 147 10.57 -3.24 17.31
CA TRP A 147 10.75 -1.78 17.36
C TRP A 147 10.62 -1.26 18.81
N LYS A 148 9.76 -1.90 19.62
CA LYS A 148 9.54 -1.58 21.05
C LYS A 148 10.80 -1.64 21.91
N ASP A 149 11.87 -2.27 21.44
CA ASP A 149 13.12 -2.46 22.18
C ASP A 149 14.25 -1.54 21.68
N ARG A 150 13.94 -0.67 20.71
CA ARG A 150 14.88 0.33 20.17
C ARG A 150 14.95 1.54 21.08
N ARG A 151 16.14 2.12 21.23
CA ARG A 151 16.44 3.21 22.17
C ARG A 151 16.54 4.58 21.51
N PHE A 152 16.94 4.61 20.25
CA PHE A 152 16.84 5.78 19.38
C PHE A 152 16.13 5.39 18.10
N ILE A 153 15.10 6.15 17.73
CA ILE A 153 14.30 5.91 16.53
C ILE A 153 14.31 7.19 15.71
N LEU A 154 14.87 7.15 14.51
CA LEU A 154 14.76 8.20 13.51
C LEU A 154 13.64 7.83 12.54
N SER A 155 12.57 8.61 12.50
CA SER A 155 11.48 8.47 11.53
C SER A 155 11.61 9.52 10.44
N VAL A 156 11.54 9.11 9.17
CA VAL A 156 11.61 10.02 8.00
C VAL A 156 10.45 9.71 7.05
N GLU A 157 9.47 10.60 7.00
CA GLU A 157 8.21 10.44 6.25
C GLU A 157 7.51 9.09 6.49
N ALA A 158 7.79 8.44 7.62
CA ALA A 158 7.21 7.14 7.95
C ALA A 158 6.02 7.36 8.87
N ASP A 159 4.81 7.06 8.37
CA ASP A 159 3.56 7.24 9.09
C ASP A 159 2.75 5.94 9.17
N PRO A 160 3.15 4.98 10.03
CA PRO A 160 2.45 3.71 10.14
C PRO A 160 1.00 3.86 10.62
N VAL A 161 0.60 5.00 11.19
CA VAL A 161 -0.82 5.26 11.53
C VAL A 161 -1.73 5.24 10.30
N PHE A 162 -1.23 5.61 9.13
CA PHE A 162 -2.04 5.64 7.92
C PHE A 162 -1.95 4.32 7.15
N SER A 163 -0.74 3.78 7.02
CA SER A 163 -0.46 2.57 6.23
C SER A 163 -0.59 1.26 7.03
N GLU A 164 0.04 1.15 8.21
CA GLU A 164 0.15 -0.07 9.01
C GLU A 164 -0.21 0.17 10.49
N VAL A 165 -1.48 0.53 10.73
CA VAL A 165 -1.97 1.11 12.01
C VAL A 165 -1.43 0.39 13.25
N MET A 166 -1.50 -0.94 13.27
CA MET A 166 -1.13 -1.75 14.43
C MET A 166 0.37 -1.71 14.73
N SER A 167 1.22 -1.47 13.74
CA SER A 167 2.67 -1.33 13.95
C SER A 167 3.03 -0.05 14.72
N THR A 168 2.18 0.98 14.68
CA THR A 168 2.35 2.21 15.47
C THR A 168 2.47 1.91 16.96
N ARG A 169 1.75 0.89 17.45
CA ARG A 169 1.79 0.48 18.85
C ARG A 169 3.22 0.20 19.31
N TRP A 170 4.02 -0.47 18.50
CA TRP A 170 5.38 -0.85 18.89
C TRP A 170 6.32 0.35 19.00
N ILE A 171 6.07 1.41 18.23
CA ILE A 171 6.78 2.69 18.37
C ILE A 171 6.33 3.39 19.66
N VAL A 172 5.03 3.41 19.96
CA VAL A 172 4.52 3.96 21.22
C VAL A 172 5.12 3.22 22.41
N ASP A 173 5.10 1.89 22.39
CA ASP A 173 5.70 1.06 23.45
C ASP A 173 7.20 1.34 23.62
N ALA A 174 7.94 1.60 22.53
CA ALA A 174 9.34 2.05 22.63
C ALA A 174 9.46 3.39 23.37
N VAL A 175 8.65 4.38 22.97
CA VAL A 175 8.66 5.73 23.57
C VAL A 175 8.29 5.67 25.04
N GLU A 176 7.26 4.91 25.43
CA GLU A 176 6.85 4.73 26.83
C GLU A 176 7.94 4.02 27.67
N LYS A 177 8.76 3.16 27.04
CA LYS A 177 9.98 2.58 27.65
C LYS A 177 11.18 3.53 27.70
N GLY A 178 11.02 4.78 27.25
CA GLY A 178 12.06 5.80 27.26
C GLY A 178 12.91 5.89 25.97
N ALA A 179 12.46 5.30 24.86
CA ALA A 179 13.13 5.51 23.58
C ALA A 179 13.04 6.97 23.13
N TYR A 180 14.13 7.46 22.55
CA TYR A 180 14.17 8.78 21.94
C TYR A 180 13.69 8.67 20.48
N LEU A 181 12.45 9.10 20.23
CA LEU A 181 11.88 9.23 18.88
C LEU A 181 12.17 10.63 18.31
N TYR A 182 12.84 10.66 17.17
CA TYR A 182 13.15 11.85 16.38
C TYR A 182 12.42 11.77 15.04
N ALA A 183 11.48 12.67 14.78
CA ALA A 183 10.61 12.62 13.60
C ALA A 183 10.89 13.76 12.61
N LEU A 184 11.19 13.39 11.36
CA LEU A 184 11.27 14.26 10.20
C LEU A 184 10.07 13.95 9.30
N SER A 185 9.19 14.92 9.05
CA SER A 185 7.97 14.67 8.26
C SER A 185 7.51 15.92 7.53
N SER A 186 6.86 15.74 6.39
CA SER A 186 6.19 16.80 5.64
C SER A 186 4.79 17.09 6.21
N ARG A 187 4.24 16.15 6.99
CA ARG A 187 2.93 16.23 7.65
C ARG A 187 3.01 15.84 9.12
N TYR A 188 2.35 16.61 9.97
CA TYR A 188 2.21 16.28 11.38
C TYR A 188 1.31 15.06 11.55
N SER A 189 1.89 13.98 12.07
CA SER A 189 1.23 12.71 12.31
C SER A 189 1.31 12.29 13.78
N THR A 190 0.72 11.15 14.12
CA THR A 190 0.82 10.58 15.48
C THR A 190 2.26 10.35 15.93
N LEU A 191 3.18 10.03 15.01
CA LEU A 191 4.59 9.88 15.37
C LEU A 191 5.19 11.22 15.76
N CYS A 192 4.83 12.31 15.08
CA CYS A 192 5.24 13.65 15.48
C CYS A 192 4.74 14.00 16.90
N ALA A 193 3.50 13.64 17.22
CA ALA A 193 2.92 13.86 18.55
C ALA A 193 3.59 13.03 19.66
N LYS A 194 4.15 11.87 19.33
CA LYS A 194 4.87 10.99 20.26
C LYS A 194 6.38 11.23 20.27
N ALA A 195 6.90 11.99 19.32
CA ALA A 195 8.32 12.24 19.20
C ALA A 195 8.83 13.16 20.30
N LYS A 196 10.06 12.92 20.76
CA LYS A 196 10.77 13.83 21.65
C LYS A 196 11.15 15.11 20.91
N GLU A 197 11.50 14.97 19.64
CA GLU A 197 11.71 16.06 18.69
C GLU A 197 10.98 15.75 17.38
N SER A 198 10.18 16.70 16.91
CA SER A 198 9.47 16.65 15.63
C SER A 198 9.83 17.88 14.83
N HIS A 199 10.19 17.67 13.56
CA HIS A 199 10.51 18.74 12.63
C HIS A 199 9.66 18.58 11.38
N LEU A 200 8.74 19.53 11.17
CA LEU A 200 8.00 19.62 9.92
C LEU A 200 8.85 20.34 8.88
N MET A 201 9.22 19.63 7.82
CA MET A 201 10.02 20.19 6.73
C MET A 201 9.72 19.49 5.39
N PRO A 202 9.91 20.20 4.26
CA PRO A 202 9.77 19.60 2.94
C PRO A 202 10.81 18.49 2.72
N PRO A 203 10.52 17.52 1.82
CA PRO A 203 11.33 16.32 1.67
C PRO A 203 12.79 16.62 1.29
N TYR A 204 13.06 17.66 0.51
CA TYR A 204 14.42 18.03 0.13
C TYR A 204 15.29 18.43 1.33
N LEU A 205 14.74 19.15 2.33
CA LEU A 205 15.48 19.52 3.54
C LEU A 205 15.74 18.30 4.43
N SER A 206 14.76 17.39 4.53
CA SER A 206 14.94 16.11 5.22
C SER A 206 16.11 15.33 4.60
N LEU A 207 16.16 15.23 3.28
CA LEU A 207 17.20 14.51 2.55
C LEU A 207 18.57 15.19 2.63
N GLU A 208 18.63 16.53 2.54
CA GLU A 208 19.87 17.28 2.80
C GLU A 208 20.40 16.99 4.21
N LEU A 209 19.52 16.98 5.22
CA LEU A 209 19.89 16.65 6.60
C LEU A 209 20.42 15.22 6.72
N LEU A 210 19.79 14.24 6.07
CA LEU A 210 20.28 12.85 6.05
C LEU A 210 21.66 12.72 5.39
N ASN A 211 21.91 13.46 4.30
CA ASN A 211 23.23 13.50 3.66
C ASN A 211 24.28 14.08 4.60
N ARG A 212 23.95 15.15 5.33
CA ARG A 212 24.81 15.75 6.37
C ARG A 212 25.10 14.80 7.53
N VAL A 213 24.13 14.00 7.97
CA VAL A 213 24.33 12.97 9.02
C VAL A 213 25.42 11.97 8.65
N LEU A 214 25.60 11.68 7.36
CA LEU A 214 26.64 10.78 6.87
C LEU A 214 28.02 11.44 6.75
N ASN A 215 28.09 12.77 6.73
CA ASN A 215 29.33 13.53 6.58
C ASN A 215 30.15 13.50 7.89
N PRO A 216 31.43 13.07 7.87
CA PRO A 216 32.29 13.06 9.06
C PRO A 216 32.54 14.45 9.66
N GLU A 217 32.61 15.51 8.84
CA GLU A 217 33.00 16.87 9.24
C GLU A 217 31.81 17.80 9.51
N GLU A 218 30.59 17.26 9.54
CA GLU A 218 29.38 18.06 9.70
C GLU A 218 29.31 18.81 11.04
N GLU A 219 29.00 20.11 10.98
CA GLU A 219 28.84 20.99 12.15
C GLU A 219 27.38 21.40 12.40
N ASP A 220 26.45 21.12 11.48
CA ASP A 220 25.01 21.35 11.69
C ASP A 220 24.55 20.67 12.99
N PRO A 221 23.96 21.41 13.95
CA PRO A 221 23.61 20.85 15.25
C PRO A 221 22.64 19.67 15.18
N LYS A 222 21.66 19.70 14.26
CA LYS A 222 20.68 18.61 14.12
C LYS A 222 21.34 17.37 13.51
N ALA A 223 22.10 17.55 12.43
CA ALA A 223 22.83 16.45 11.79
C ALA A 223 23.82 15.80 12.76
N SER A 224 24.58 16.63 13.50
CA SER A 224 25.50 16.18 14.55
C SER A 224 24.81 15.40 15.65
N PHE A 225 23.65 15.86 16.12
CA PHE A 225 22.86 15.17 17.13
C PHE A 225 22.38 13.80 16.64
N ILE A 226 21.78 13.73 15.44
CA ILE A 226 21.28 12.48 14.85
C ILE A 226 22.44 11.51 14.65
N LYS A 227 23.55 11.95 14.05
CA LYS A 227 24.76 11.14 13.82
C LYS A 227 25.31 10.56 15.12
N ARG A 228 25.47 11.38 16.17
CA ARG A 228 25.94 10.91 17.49
C ARG A 228 24.97 9.92 18.10
N SER A 229 23.66 10.16 17.99
CA SER A 229 22.61 9.28 18.52
C SER A 229 22.59 7.92 17.81
N LEU A 230 22.63 7.90 16.48
CA LEU A 230 22.71 6.66 15.68
C LEU A 230 23.99 5.86 16.02
N LYS A 231 25.09 6.53 16.36
CA LYS A 231 26.35 5.88 16.72
C LYS A 231 26.37 5.34 18.16
N LEU A 232 25.86 6.10 19.13
CA LEU A 232 26.06 5.84 20.55
C LEU A 232 24.85 5.18 21.24
N ILE A 233 23.63 5.44 20.78
CA ILE A 233 22.41 4.94 21.43
C ILE A 233 21.97 3.66 20.71
N LYS A 234 22.16 2.51 21.35
CA LYS A 234 21.90 1.18 20.76
C LYS A 234 20.88 0.36 21.57
N PRO A 235 20.06 -0.47 20.90
CA PRO A 235 19.89 -0.56 19.45
C PRO A 235 19.13 0.65 18.86
N SER A 236 19.51 1.08 17.67
CA SER A 236 18.94 2.23 16.96
C SER A 236 18.14 1.79 15.72
N LEU A 237 17.04 2.46 15.42
CA LEU A 237 16.16 2.16 14.29
C LEU A 237 15.96 3.39 13.40
N VAL A 238 15.97 3.17 12.09
CA VAL A 238 15.56 4.15 11.08
C VAL A 238 14.29 3.67 10.39
N LEU A 239 13.22 4.44 10.49
CA LEU A 239 11.96 4.21 9.78
C LEU A 239 11.90 5.13 8.57
N ILE A 240 11.61 4.57 7.39
CA ILE A 240 11.45 5.33 6.15
C ILE A 240 10.10 5.05 5.51
N GLY A 241 9.35 6.10 5.14
CA GLY A 241 8.11 5.94 4.38
C GLY A 241 8.37 5.47 2.94
N SER A 242 7.58 4.54 2.44
CA SER A 242 7.66 4.10 1.04
C SER A 242 7.29 5.20 0.05
N CYS A 243 6.61 6.26 0.49
CA CYS A 243 6.33 7.45 -0.33
C CYS A 243 7.60 8.13 -0.88
N LEU A 244 8.70 8.11 -0.12
CA LEU A 244 10.00 8.61 -0.57
C LEU A 244 10.62 7.71 -1.66
N LEU A 245 10.35 6.41 -1.60
CA LEU A 245 10.81 5.43 -2.59
C LEU A 245 9.97 5.49 -3.87
N SER A 246 8.68 5.81 -3.75
CA SER A 246 7.78 6.12 -4.88
C SER A 246 7.88 7.58 -5.34
N SER A 247 9.08 8.15 -5.30
CA SER A 247 9.36 9.55 -5.66
C SER A 247 10.77 9.65 -6.24
N PRO A 248 11.20 10.81 -6.79
CA PRO A 248 12.56 11.00 -7.30
C PRO A 248 13.68 10.86 -6.24
N PHE A 249 13.33 10.60 -4.98
CA PHE A 249 14.23 10.49 -3.84
C PHE A 249 14.70 9.07 -3.55
N ARG A 250 14.21 8.07 -4.29
CA ARG A 250 14.49 6.64 -4.07
C ARG A 250 15.97 6.36 -3.84
N GLU A 251 16.83 6.79 -4.77
CA GLU A 251 18.25 6.48 -4.73
C GLU A 251 19.00 7.26 -3.62
N HIS A 252 18.55 8.47 -3.26
CA HIS A 252 19.04 9.20 -2.08
C HIS A 252 18.80 8.39 -0.79
N ILE A 253 17.57 7.87 -0.64
CA ILE A 253 17.17 7.09 0.53
C ILE A 253 17.91 5.76 0.62
N ILE A 254 18.01 5.02 -0.50
CA ILE A 254 18.71 3.73 -0.50
C ILE A 254 20.19 3.94 -0.18
N THR A 255 20.82 4.99 -0.73
CA THR A 255 22.19 5.39 -0.39
C THR A 255 22.31 5.71 1.09
N PHE A 256 21.38 6.47 1.66
CA PHE A 256 21.38 6.79 3.08
C PHE A 256 21.29 5.53 3.94
N LEU A 257 20.34 4.64 3.68
CA LEU A 257 20.16 3.40 4.44
C LEU A 257 21.40 2.52 4.38
N LYS A 258 21.98 2.32 3.19
CA LYS A 258 23.23 1.59 2.99
C LYS A 258 24.37 2.16 3.82
N GLU A 259 24.58 3.47 3.75
CA GLU A 259 25.68 4.13 4.45
C GLU A 259 25.46 4.21 5.96
N ALA A 260 24.23 4.46 6.41
CA ALA A 260 23.87 4.46 7.82
C ALA A 260 24.04 3.06 8.44
N ARG A 261 23.67 2.01 7.70
CA ARG A 261 23.95 0.61 8.08
C ARG A 261 25.43 0.35 8.23
N ARG A 262 26.23 0.71 7.22
CA ARG A 262 27.68 0.48 7.20
C ARG A 262 28.42 1.27 8.31
N LYS A 263 28.09 2.54 8.49
CA LYS A 263 28.80 3.46 9.40
C LYS A 263 28.35 3.31 10.84
N PHE A 264 27.07 3.02 11.06
CA PHE A 264 26.48 3.06 12.41
C PHE A 264 25.93 1.72 12.87
N GLY A 265 25.72 0.71 12.01
CA GLY A 265 25.10 -0.56 12.40
C GLY A 265 23.68 -0.35 12.92
N ILE A 266 22.87 0.41 12.18
CA ILE A 266 21.46 0.67 12.52
C ILE A 266 20.57 -0.51 12.09
N ASP A 267 19.41 -0.64 12.72
CA ASP A 267 18.28 -1.33 12.12
C ASP A 267 17.49 -0.38 11.25
N TYR A 268 16.81 -0.88 10.22
CA TYR A 268 15.88 -0.09 9.42
C TYR A 268 14.59 -0.85 9.11
N SER A 269 13.54 -0.09 8.81
CA SER A 269 12.31 -0.62 8.27
C SER A 269 11.67 0.37 7.30
N ILE A 270 11.24 -0.13 6.14
CA ILE A 270 10.34 0.61 5.26
C ILE A 270 8.91 0.46 5.76
N VAL A 271 8.19 1.57 5.87
CA VAL A 271 6.78 1.66 6.27
C VAL A 271 5.94 2.00 5.04
N GLY A 272 4.87 1.25 4.79
CA GLY A 272 4.06 1.35 3.58
C GLY A 272 4.20 0.16 2.63
N ASP A 273 3.59 0.31 1.46
CA ASP A 273 3.55 -0.71 0.42
C ASP A 273 4.85 -0.74 -0.39
N VAL A 274 5.40 -1.93 -0.59
CA VAL A 274 6.57 -2.23 -1.43
C VAL A 274 6.37 -3.56 -2.12
N MET A 275 6.99 -3.71 -3.28
CA MET A 275 6.96 -4.95 -4.03
C MET A 275 8.29 -5.71 -3.81
N PRO A 276 8.28 -6.90 -3.18
CA PRO A 276 9.51 -7.65 -2.92
C PRO A 276 10.00 -8.48 -4.11
N PHE A 277 9.20 -8.62 -5.16
CA PHE A 277 9.51 -9.43 -6.34
C PHE A 277 9.64 -8.56 -7.60
N PRO A 278 10.41 -8.99 -8.62
CA PRO A 278 10.62 -8.19 -9.83
C PRO A 278 9.32 -7.67 -10.45
N SER A 279 9.24 -6.36 -10.64
CA SER A 279 8.14 -5.71 -11.35
C SER A 279 8.59 -4.37 -11.90
N LYS A 280 7.87 -3.87 -12.90
CA LYS A 280 8.06 -2.55 -13.49
C LYS A 280 7.26 -1.50 -12.72
N SER A 281 7.76 -0.28 -12.70
CA SER A 281 7.03 0.89 -12.21
C SER A 281 5.92 1.28 -13.16
N LEU A 282 4.79 1.78 -12.66
CA LEU A 282 3.75 2.36 -13.52
C LEU A 282 4.27 3.46 -14.46
N LYS A 283 5.35 4.17 -14.10
CA LYS A 283 5.99 5.16 -14.97
C LYS A 283 6.52 4.59 -16.28
N GLU A 284 6.84 3.31 -16.28
CA GLU A 284 7.44 2.60 -17.42
C GLU A 284 6.35 2.03 -18.35
N ILE A 285 5.07 2.25 -18.05
CA ILE A 285 4.00 1.72 -18.89
C ILE A 285 4.05 2.37 -20.27
N ASN A 286 4.06 1.52 -21.29
CA ASN A 286 3.90 1.92 -22.68
C ASN A 286 2.76 1.11 -23.28
N GLN A 287 1.66 1.78 -23.62
CA GLN A 287 0.47 1.12 -24.14
C GLN A 287 0.70 0.49 -25.53
N GLU A 288 1.76 0.84 -26.25
CA GLU A 288 2.11 0.22 -27.52
C GLU A 288 2.66 -1.22 -27.38
N GLU A 289 3.15 -1.59 -26.19
CA GLU A 289 3.80 -2.88 -25.93
C GLU A 289 2.82 -4.04 -25.75
N PHE A 290 1.55 -3.75 -25.49
CA PHE A 290 0.51 -4.76 -25.26
C PHE A 290 -0.77 -4.47 -26.05
N ASP A 291 -1.57 -5.51 -26.23
CA ASP A 291 -2.89 -5.45 -26.87
C ASP A 291 -4.01 -5.69 -25.86
N VAL A 292 -3.69 -6.42 -24.77
CA VAL A 292 -4.59 -6.72 -23.66
C VAL A 292 -3.95 -6.30 -22.34
N LEU A 293 -4.72 -5.59 -21.50
CA LEU A 293 -4.33 -5.20 -20.16
C LEU A 293 -5.19 -5.94 -19.14
N ILE A 294 -4.56 -6.58 -18.17
CA ILE A 294 -5.24 -7.23 -17.05
C ILE A 294 -4.94 -6.41 -15.79
N VAL A 295 -5.98 -5.88 -15.15
CA VAL A 295 -5.85 -4.93 -14.04
C VAL A 295 -6.51 -5.48 -12.80
N PHE A 296 -5.85 -5.30 -11.65
CA PHE A 296 -6.37 -5.61 -10.32
C PHE A 296 -6.64 -4.32 -9.55
N GLY A 297 -7.81 -4.26 -8.92
CA GLY A 297 -8.26 -3.11 -8.11
C GLY A 297 -8.20 -1.78 -8.84
N ASN A 298 -7.84 -0.69 -8.15
CA ASN A 298 -8.09 0.67 -8.65
C ASN A 298 -6.82 1.39 -9.15
N ILE A 299 -5.96 0.72 -9.92
CA ILE A 299 -4.67 1.30 -10.34
C ILE A 299 -4.79 2.38 -11.43
N LEU A 300 -5.80 2.32 -12.31
CA LEU A 300 -5.88 3.25 -13.46
C LEU A 300 -6.07 4.71 -13.03
N ARG A 301 -6.48 4.96 -11.78
CA ARG A 301 -6.53 6.30 -11.17
C ARG A 301 -5.19 7.03 -11.10
N PHE A 302 -4.08 6.32 -11.33
CA PHE A 302 -2.73 6.89 -11.42
C PHE A 302 -2.28 7.16 -12.86
N LEU A 303 -3.08 6.79 -13.88
CA LEU A 303 -2.75 7.10 -15.27
C LEU A 303 -3.27 8.48 -15.66
N LYS A 304 -2.53 9.16 -16.53
CA LYS A 304 -2.91 10.44 -17.14
C LYS A 304 -4.02 10.22 -18.17
N ASP A 305 -4.73 11.29 -18.50
CA ASP A 305 -5.83 11.23 -19.47
C ASP A 305 -5.37 10.73 -20.85
N GLU A 306 -4.14 11.08 -21.29
CA GLU A 306 -3.61 10.59 -22.57
C GLU A 306 -3.35 9.07 -22.56
N GLU A 307 -2.87 8.54 -21.44
CA GLU A 307 -2.66 7.11 -21.24
C GLU A 307 -4.00 6.37 -21.18
N LEU A 308 -5.00 6.91 -20.46
CA LEU A 308 -6.36 6.37 -20.40
C LEU A 308 -7.04 6.36 -21.79
N GLU A 309 -6.87 7.41 -22.58
CA GLU A 309 -7.42 7.47 -23.93
C GLU A 309 -6.79 6.41 -24.84
N SER A 310 -5.47 6.18 -24.72
CA SER A 310 -4.80 5.13 -25.49
C SER A 310 -5.32 3.72 -25.15
N LEU A 311 -5.80 3.49 -23.92
CA LEU A 311 -6.39 2.21 -23.50
C LEU A 311 -7.73 1.91 -24.17
N ARG A 312 -8.43 2.89 -24.76
CA ARG A 312 -9.65 2.64 -25.54
C ARG A 312 -9.41 1.76 -26.77
N SER A 313 -8.18 1.75 -27.27
CA SER A 313 -7.77 0.88 -28.39
C SER A 313 -7.38 -0.54 -27.96
N LYS A 314 -7.30 -0.80 -26.65
CA LYS A 314 -6.86 -2.06 -26.05
C LYS A 314 -8.05 -2.84 -25.51
N PHE A 315 -7.86 -4.11 -25.18
CA PHE A 315 -8.86 -4.85 -24.39
C PHE A 315 -8.44 -4.86 -22.92
N VAL A 316 -9.30 -4.39 -22.03
CA VAL A 316 -8.97 -4.26 -20.59
C VAL A 316 -9.86 -5.20 -19.78
N ILE A 317 -9.25 -6.15 -19.08
CA ILE A 317 -9.91 -7.07 -18.15
C ILE A 317 -9.62 -6.58 -16.72
N HIS A 318 -10.67 -6.40 -15.92
CA HIS A 318 -10.56 -5.82 -14.59
C HIS A 318 -11.12 -6.75 -13.52
N PHE A 319 -10.30 -7.05 -12.53
CA PHE A 319 -10.64 -7.83 -11.34
C PHE A 319 -10.84 -6.88 -10.15
N THR A 320 -12.07 -6.81 -9.62
CA THR A 320 -12.41 -5.87 -8.55
C THR A 320 -13.59 -6.34 -7.71
N MET A 321 -13.72 -5.77 -6.50
CA MET A 321 -14.91 -5.94 -5.66
C MET A 321 -15.98 -4.89 -5.96
N PHE A 322 -15.59 -3.71 -6.45
CA PHE A 322 -16.45 -2.53 -6.55
C PHE A 322 -16.33 -1.86 -7.93
N PRO A 323 -17.38 -1.17 -8.42
CA PRO A 323 -17.38 -0.46 -9.71
C PRO A 323 -16.59 0.86 -9.64
N ASN A 324 -15.29 0.77 -9.41
CA ASN A 324 -14.41 1.93 -9.21
C ASN A 324 -13.95 2.59 -10.53
N PHE A 325 -13.10 3.60 -10.44
CA PHE A 325 -12.51 4.30 -11.60
C PHE A 325 -11.97 3.34 -12.67
N THR A 326 -11.15 2.35 -12.28
CA THR A 326 -10.64 1.35 -13.24
C THR A 326 -11.76 0.63 -13.99
N SER A 327 -12.88 0.30 -13.33
CA SER A 327 -14.01 -0.38 -13.96
C SER A 327 -14.59 0.41 -15.14
N HIS A 328 -14.65 1.74 -15.01
CA HIS A 328 -15.19 2.62 -16.06
C HIS A 328 -14.26 2.74 -17.29
N HIS A 329 -13.00 2.35 -17.13
CA HIS A 329 -12.01 2.23 -18.21
C HIS A 329 -11.79 0.77 -18.67
N ALA A 330 -12.53 -0.19 -18.10
CA ALA A 330 -12.42 -1.60 -18.41
C ALA A 330 -13.45 -2.07 -19.46
N HIS A 331 -13.10 -3.10 -20.22
CA HIS A 331 -13.96 -3.73 -21.21
C HIS A 331 -14.69 -4.95 -20.63
N LEU A 332 -14.01 -5.72 -19.78
CA LEU A 332 -14.58 -6.85 -19.07
C LEU A 332 -14.29 -6.69 -17.58
N ILE A 333 -15.34 -6.58 -16.77
CA ILE A 333 -15.25 -6.43 -15.31
C ILE A 333 -15.68 -7.74 -14.67
N ILE A 334 -14.86 -8.25 -13.75
CA ILE A 334 -15.03 -9.54 -13.11
C ILE A 334 -15.08 -9.34 -11.58
N PRO A 335 -16.17 -9.72 -10.90
CA PRO A 335 -16.29 -9.60 -9.45
C PRO A 335 -15.44 -10.67 -8.76
N VAL A 336 -14.64 -10.26 -7.77
CA VAL A 336 -13.65 -11.15 -7.14
C VAL A 336 -13.98 -11.53 -5.72
N LYS A 337 -13.45 -12.68 -5.30
CA LYS A 337 -13.36 -13.07 -3.89
C LYS A 337 -12.48 -12.09 -3.12
N ASN A 338 -12.96 -11.64 -1.95
CA ASN A 338 -12.13 -10.90 -1.01
C ASN A 338 -11.08 -11.82 -0.37
N PHE A 339 -10.06 -11.27 0.30
CA PHE A 339 -9.03 -12.06 1.00
C PHE A 339 -9.59 -12.96 2.10
N THR A 340 -10.78 -12.68 2.64
CA THR A 340 -11.48 -13.55 3.60
C THR A 340 -12.09 -14.78 2.92
N GLU A 341 -12.35 -14.73 1.61
CA GLU A 341 -13.13 -15.72 0.85
C GLU A 341 -12.25 -16.69 0.05
N ARG A 342 -10.93 -16.54 0.16
CA ARG A 342 -9.93 -17.34 -0.53
C ARG A 342 -8.72 -17.58 0.36
N GLU A 343 -7.88 -18.55 -0.02
CA GLU A 343 -6.53 -18.58 0.53
C GLU A 343 -5.77 -17.36 0.02
N PHE A 344 -5.00 -16.70 0.88
CA PHE A 344 -4.30 -15.48 0.51
C PHE A 344 -2.93 -15.41 1.17
N ILE A 345 -1.91 -15.03 0.41
CA ILE A 345 -0.59 -14.71 0.95
C ILE A 345 -0.42 -13.21 0.79
N ASN A 346 -0.36 -12.49 1.91
CA ASN A 346 0.02 -11.09 1.93
C ASN A 346 1.54 -10.99 1.80
N TYR A 347 2.01 -10.31 0.77
CA TYR A 347 3.43 -10.19 0.42
C TYR A 347 3.86 -8.77 0.08
N ARG A 348 2.91 -7.86 -0.18
CA ARG A 348 3.17 -6.47 -0.58
C ARG A 348 3.11 -5.53 0.62
N HIS A 349 4.24 -5.39 1.31
CA HIS A 349 4.44 -4.48 2.43
C HIS A 349 5.91 -4.37 2.86
N GLY A 350 6.26 -3.29 3.54
CA GLY A 350 7.64 -2.95 3.90
C GLY A 350 8.32 -3.83 4.96
N PHE A 351 7.60 -4.75 5.61
CA PHE A 351 8.14 -5.54 6.74
C PHE A 351 8.95 -6.79 6.38
N GLY A 352 8.99 -7.19 5.10
CA GLY A 352 9.93 -8.23 4.62
C GLY A 352 9.60 -9.68 5.00
N PHE A 353 8.35 -9.96 5.38
CA PHE A 353 7.83 -11.32 5.59
C PHE A 353 6.62 -11.59 4.69
N LEU A 354 6.28 -12.87 4.50
CA LEU A 354 5.04 -13.33 3.91
C LEU A 354 4.06 -13.71 5.02
N SER A 355 2.78 -13.45 4.80
CA SER A 355 1.73 -13.87 5.73
C SER A 355 0.61 -14.62 5.04
N TYR A 356 0.46 -15.89 5.38
CA TYR A 356 -0.62 -16.73 4.89
C TYR A 356 -1.90 -16.55 5.73
N SER A 357 -3.01 -16.37 5.03
CA SER A 357 -4.37 -16.46 5.57
C SER A 357 -5.09 -17.63 4.90
N PRO A 358 -5.68 -18.56 5.67
CA PRO A 358 -6.63 -19.51 5.11
C PRO A 358 -7.91 -18.77 4.70
N LYS A 359 -8.73 -19.44 3.88
CA LYS A 359 -10.10 -19.03 3.60
C LYS A 359 -10.92 -19.08 4.89
N SER A 360 -11.52 -17.94 5.28
CA SER A 360 -12.39 -17.84 6.46
C SER A 360 -13.88 -17.69 6.13
N LEU A 361 -14.24 -17.41 4.88
CA LEU A 361 -15.63 -17.33 4.42
C LEU A 361 -15.79 -18.12 3.13
N SER A 362 -16.90 -18.84 2.98
CA SER A 362 -17.23 -19.52 1.74
C SER A 362 -18.30 -18.74 0.99
N ARG A 363 -17.93 -18.22 -0.18
CA ARG A 363 -18.83 -17.53 -1.12
C ARG A 363 -18.60 -18.10 -2.52
N GLU A 364 -19.57 -18.88 -3.00
CA GLU A 364 -19.48 -19.56 -4.30
C GLU A 364 -19.72 -18.62 -5.48
N LYS A 365 -20.42 -17.52 -5.25
CA LYS A 365 -20.81 -16.56 -6.28
C LYS A 365 -19.62 -15.80 -6.88
N TYR A 366 -18.57 -15.56 -6.10
CA TYR A 366 -17.41 -14.78 -6.53
C TYR A 366 -16.29 -15.67 -7.04
N ILE A 367 -15.49 -15.17 -7.98
CA ILE A 367 -14.39 -15.95 -8.55
C ILE A 367 -13.06 -15.61 -7.89
N HIS A 368 -12.19 -16.62 -7.78
CA HIS A 368 -10.79 -16.40 -7.49
C HIS A 368 -10.08 -15.98 -8.78
N PRO A 369 -9.44 -14.80 -8.84
CA PRO A 369 -8.78 -14.33 -10.06
C PRO A 369 -7.76 -15.31 -10.63
N TYR A 370 -6.91 -15.93 -9.80
CA TYR A 370 -5.99 -16.99 -10.23
C TYR A 370 -6.72 -18.17 -10.89
N GLU A 371 -7.84 -18.67 -10.35
CA GLU A 371 -8.59 -19.79 -10.96
C GLU A 371 -9.16 -19.39 -12.33
N PHE A 372 -9.67 -18.16 -12.47
CA PHE A 372 -10.16 -17.64 -13.75
C PHE A 372 -9.01 -17.54 -14.77
N LEU A 373 -7.92 -16.88 -14.40
CA LEU A 373 -6.78 -16.67 -15.29
C LEU A 373 -6.07 -17.98 -15.65
N SER A 374 -5.99 -18.93 -14.72
CA SER A 374 -5.49 -20.28 -14.99
C SER A 374 -6.28 -20.96 -16.08
N GLN A 375 -7.61 -20.78 -16.08
CA GLN A 375 -8.47 -21.31 -17.14
C GLN A 375 -8.33 -20.54 -18.46
N VAL A 376 -8.17 -19.21 -18.42
CA VAL A 376 -7.94 -18.38 -19.61
C VAL A 376 -6.67 -18.81 -20.34
N PHE A 377 -5.58 -18.99 -19.59
CA PHE A 377 -4.26 -19.27 -20.16
C PHE A 377 -3.91 -20.76 -20.23
N GLY A 378 -4.72 -21.64 -19.63
CA GLY A 378 -4.40 -23.07 -19.53
C GLY A 378 -3.13 -23.33 -18.72
N LEU A 379 -2.81 -22.44 -17.77
CA LEU A 379 -1.57 -22.45 -17.00
C LEU A 379 -1.89 -22.59 -15.51
N LYS A 380 -1.13 -23.42 -14.81
CA LYS A 380 -1.13 -23.49 -13.34
C LYS A 380 0.27 -23.19 -12.86
N VAL A 381 0.39 -22.50 -11.74
CA VAL A 381 1.69 -22.19 -11.13
C VAL A 381 1.89 -22.97 -9.85
N ASP A 382 3.13 -23.33 -9.57
CA ASP A 382 3.52 -23.93 -8.30
C ASP A 382 4.20 -22.89 -7.40
N LEU A 383 3.49 -22.48 -6.36
CA LEU A 383 4.05 -21.58 -5.35
C LEU A 383 5.22 -22.20 -4.57
N LYS A 384 5.29 -23.54 -4.46
CA LYS A 384 6.35 -24.21 -3.69
C LYS A 384 7.72 -23.91 -4.29
N GLU A 385 7.87 -24.12 -5.60
CA GLU A 385 9.11 -23.86 -6.31
C GLU A 385 9.46 -22.37 -6.28
N PHE A 386 8.48 -21.50 -6.53
CA PHE A 386 8.69 -20.06 -6.49
C PHE A 386 9.19 -19.60 -5.11
N LEU A 387 8.53 -20.01 -4.02
CA LEU A 387 8.87 -19.61 -2.66
C LEU A 387 10.21 -20.20 -2.19
N LEU A 388 10.57 -21.40 -2.66
CA LEU A 388 11.85 -22.02 -2.34
C LEU A 388 13.04 -21.18 -2.83
N ASN A 389 12.91 -20.51 -3.99
CA ASN A 389 13.91 -19.57 -4.51
C ASN A 389 14.14 -18.35 -3.59
N TYR A 390 13.16 -18.03 -2.74
CA TYR A 390 13.23 -16.99 -1.72
C TYR A 390 13.41 -17.55 -0.30
N GLY A 391 13.81 -18.83 -0.19
CA GLY A 391 14.12 -19.48 1.08
C GLY A 391 12.92 -19.73 1.98
N VAL A 392 11.71 -19.83 1.41
CA VAL A 392 10.47 -20.08 2.16
C VAL A 392 9.90 -21.45 1.79
N ASP A 393 9.68 -22.31 2.79
CA ASP A 393 8.91 -23.53 2.62
C ASP A 393 7.41 -23.22 2.65
N TYR A 394 6.67 -23.66 1.63
CA TYR A 394 5.25 -23.34 1.50
C TYR A 394 4.38 -24.06 2.54
N GLN A 395 4.71 -25.29 2.93
CA GLN A 395 3.93 -26.01 3.95
C GLN A 395 4.15 -25.41 5.32
N GLU A 396 5.41 -25.10 5.67
CA GLU A 396 5.74 -24.39 6.90
C GLU A 396 5.05 -23.02 6.95
N LEU A 397 5.04 -22.26 5.84
CA LEU A 397 4.29 -21.00 5.75
C LEU A 397 2.79 -21.20 6.04
N LYS A 398 2.16 -22.28 5.57
CA LYS A 398 0.74 -22.55 5.86
C LYS A 398 0.50 -22.92 7.31
N GLU A 399 1.40 -23.69 7.91
CA GLU A 399 1.31 -24.18 9.29
C GLU A 399 1.57 -23.05 10.31
N VAL A 400 2.70 -22.37 10.17
CA VAL A 400 3.13 -21.25 11.04
C VAL A 400 2.33 -20.00 10.73
N GLY A 401 2.08 -19.76 9.44
CA GLY A 401 1.29 -18.65 8.93
C GLY A 401 2.10 -17.42 8.54
N GLN A 402 3.40 -17.36 8.88
CA GLN A 402 4.32 -16.31 8.43
C GLN A 402 5.70 -16.89 8.17
N ALA A 403 6.42 -16.33 7.20
CA ALA A 403 7.80 -16.70 6.88
C ALA A 403 8.59 -15.48 6.39
N ASP A 404 9.87 -15.37 6.75
CA ASP A 404 10.72 -14.26 6.32
C ASP A 404 11.28 -14.52 4.91
N LEU A 405 11.30 -13.49 4.06
CA LEU A 405 11.88 -13.60 2.72
C LEU A 405 13.42 -13.56 2.80
N LYS A 406 14.06 -14.51 2.13
CA LYS A 406 15.52 -14.51 1.94
C LYS A 406 15.92 -13.63 0.76
N LEU A 407 16.03 -12.33 1.03
CA LEU A 407 16.58 -11.34 0.10
C LEU A 407 17.97 -10.85 0.55
N PRO A 408 18.79 -10.31 -0.36
CA PRO A 408 20.00 -9.58 -0.01
C PRO A 408 19.71 -8.42 0.96
N THR A 409 20.70 -7.96 1.70
CA THR A 409 20.56 -6.76 2.53
C THR A 409 20.77 -5.49 1.68
N VAL A 410 20.33 -4.33 2.17
CA VAL A 410 20.48 -3.05 1.44
C VAL A 410 21.94 -2.72 1.10
N GLU A 411 22.90 -3.19 1.89
CA GLU A 411 24.33 -2.99 1.68
C GLU A 411 24.84 -3.66 0.39
N ALA A 412 24.17 -4.72 -0.06
CA ALA A 412 24.48 -5.43 -1.30
C ALA A 412 23.97 -4.70 -2.56
N TYR A 413 23.06 -3.73 -2.40
CA TYR A 413 22.53 -2.96 -3.51
C TYR A 413 23.46 -1.81 -3.89
N ASN A 414 23.56 -1.53 -5.19
CA ASN A 414 24.32 -0.41 -5.74
C ASN A 414 23.32 0.62 -6.27
N PRO A 415 23.10 1.73 -5.51
CA PRO A 415 22.19 2.79 -5.94
C PRO A 415 22.63 3.40 -7.27
N HIS A 416 21.65 3.76 -8.08
CA HIS A 416 21.91 4.53 -9.29
C HIS A 416 22.29 5.98 -8.91
N PRO A 417 23.02 6.71 -9.78
CA PRO A 417 23.22 8.13 -9.60
C PRO A 417 21.87 8.85 -9.47
N TYR A 418 21.81 9.83 -8.58
CA TYR A 418 20.63 10.64 -8.36
C TYR A 418 20.89 12.11 -8.67
N GLU A 419 19.82 12.79 -9.09
CA GLU A 419 19.84 14.22 -9.36
C GLU A 419 19.92 15.04 -8.07
N GLU A 420 20.27 16.32 -8.24
CA GLU A 420 20.23 17.30 -7.17
C GLU A 420 18.80 17.51 -6.64
N LEU A 421 18.70 17.70 -5.33
CA LEU A 421 17.43 17.94 -4.65
C LEU A 421 16.88 19.32 -5.04
N LYS A 422 15.67 19.34 -5.62
CA LYS A 422 15.03 20.59 -6.06
C LYS A 422 14.46 21.36 -4.87
N LYS A 423 14.90 22.60 -4.68
CA LYS A 423 14.35 23.51 -3.67
C LYS A 423 13.10 24.18 -4.23
N SER A 424 11.94 23.56 -4.04
CA SER A 424 10.66 24.06 -4.57
C SER A 424 9.49 23.68 -3.65
N ILE A 425 8.28 24.05 -4.06
CA ILE A 425 7.03 23.63 -3.42
C ILE A 425 6.62 22.27 -3.97
N TYR A 426 6.33 21.35 -3.06
CA TYR A 426 5.95 19.98 -3.37
C TYR A 426 4.46 19.75 -3.16
N ILE A 427 3.81 19.07 -4.11
CA ILE A 427 2.57 18.34 -3.85
C ILE A 427 2.95 16.96 -3.32
N TYR A 428 2.45 16.65 -2.13
CA TYR A 428 2.52 15.34 -1.53
C TYR A 428 1.15 14.65 -1.65
N THR A 429 1.10 13.52 -2.34
CA THR A 429 -0.08 12.67 -2.41
C THR A 429 0.19 11.32 -1.77
N ASP A 430 -0.69 10.92 -0.87
CA ASP A 430 -0.64 9.61 -0.21
C ASP A 430 -1.98 9.25 0.39
N ASN A 431 -2.12 8.03 0.87
CA ASN A 431 -3.29 7.63 1.63
C ASN A 431 -3.31 8.32 3.00
N THR A 432 -4.51 8.48 3.54
CA THR A 432 -4.71 8.81 4.96
C THR A 432 -5.06 7.53 5.72
N LEU A 433 -5.75 7.66 6.85
CA LEU A 433 -6.32 6.52 7.56
C LEU A 433 -7.33 5.77 6.69
N VAL A 434 -8.05 6.50 5.82
CA VAL A 434 -9.01 5.98 4.84
C VAL A 434 -8.29 5.87 3.50
N GLU A 435 -8.00 4.64 3.11
CA GLU A 435 -7.50 4.34 1.76
C GLU A 435 -8.67 4.16 0.78
N GLU A 436 -8.37 3.95 -0.50
CA GLU A 436 -9.37 3.83 -1.57
C GLU A 436 -10.54 2.89 -1.22
N LEU A 437 -10.23 1.66 -0.77
CA LEU A 437 -11.24 0.68 -0.39
C LEU A 437 -12.14 1.16 0.76
N GLY A 438 -11.61 2.00 1.66
CA GLY A 438 -12.34 2.57 2.78
C GLY A 438 -13.48 3.51 2.37
N HIS A 439 -13.41 4.14 1.20
CA HIS A 439 -14.48 5.04 0.73
C HIS A 439 -15.70 4.27 0.18
N TRP A 440 -15.65 2.94 0.09
CA TRP A 440 -16.78 2.08 -0.29
C TRP A 440 -17.69 1.69 0.88
N TYR A 441 -17.36 2.12 2.10
CA TYR A 441 -18.15 1.84 3.30
C TYR A 441 -18.48 3.14 4.03
N THR A 442 -19.74 3.29 4.44
CA THR A 442 -20.25 4.50 5.09
C THR A 442 -19.41 4.90 6.30
N TRP A 443 -19.09 3.96 7.19
CA TRP A 443 -18.38 4.27 8.42
C TRP A 443 -16.96 4.80 8.18
N THR A 444 -16.15 4.12 7.37
CA THR A 444 -14.79 4.57 7.08
C THR A 444 -14.79 5.80 6.18
N HIS A 445 -15.72 5.90 5.23
CA HIS A 445 -15.92 7.11 4.43
C HIS A 445 -16.25 8.32 5.30
N ASP A 446 -17.08 8.16 6.32
CA ASP A 446 -17.47 9.27 7.20
C ASP A 446 -16.30 9.84 8.02
N MET A 447 -15.21 9.08 8.19
CA MET A 447 -13.98 9.55 8.83
C MET A 447 -13.20 10.54 7.95
N GLU A 448 -13.33 10.45 6.63
CA GLU A 448 -12.73 11.36 5.67
C GLU A 448 -13.62 11.46 4.41
N LYS A 449 -14.55 12.44 4.44
CA LYS A 449 -15.59 12.57 3.42
C LYS A 449 -15.13 13.29 2.15
N TYR A 450 -14.35 14.35 2.32
CA TYR A 450 -14.04 15.30 1.27
C TYR A 450 -12.55 15.29 0.96
N GLN A 451 -12.22 15.19 -0.32
CA GLN A 451 -10.87 15.44 -0.79
C GLN A 451 -10.57 16.95 -0.69
N MET A 452 -9.56 17.30 0.09
CA MET A 452 -9.14 18.68 0.31
C MET A 452 -7.64 18.82 0.06
N ALA A 453 -7.21 20.05 -0.25
CA ALA A 453 -5.80 20.40 -0.26
C ALA A 453 -5.39 21.02 1.08
N TYR A 454 -4.38 20.46 1.72
CA TYR A 454 -3.88 20.92 3.01
C TYR A 454 -2.53 21.59 2.81
N MET A 455 -2.36 22.80 3.33
CA MET A 455 -1.07 23.51 3.31
C MET A 455 -0.99 24.44 4.50
N ASN A 456 0.19 24.98 4.79
CA ASN A 456 0.30 25.97 5.85
C ASN A 456 0.15 27.40 5.35
N GLU A 457 0.10 28.33 6.30
CA GLU A 457 -0.14 29.75 6.03
C GLU A 457 0.95 30.39 5.15
N ARG A 458 2.21 29.98 5.33
CA ARG A 458 3.33 30.51 4.54
C ARG A 458 3.25 30.06 3.09
N THR A 459 3.04 28.77 2.86
CA THR A 459 2.84 28.20 1.51
C THR A 459 1.62 28.82 0.83
N ALA A 460 0.51 29.00 1.56
CA ALA A 460 -0.68 29.65 1.03
C ALA A 460 -0.41 31.11 0.61
N LYS A 461 0.29 31.89 1.44
CA LYS A 461 0.69 33.27 1.11
C LYS A 461 1.61 33.35 -0.09
N GLU A 462 2.62 32.47 -0.15
CA GLU A 462 3.57 32.39 -1.27
C GLU A 462 2.89 32.07 -2.59
N LEU A 463 1.87 31.20 -2.57
CA LEU A 463 1.08 30.82 -3.74
C LEU A 463 -0.10 31.76 -4.03
N GLY A 464 -0.38 32.73 -3.16
CA GLY A 464 -1.56 33.60 -3.28
C GLY A 464 -2.90 32.88 -3.10
N ILE A 465 -2.91 31.76 -2.38
CA ILE A 465 -4.06 30.89 -2.17
C ILE A 465 -4.80 31.27 -0.88
N LYS A 466 -6.14 31.30 -0.93
CA LYS A 466 -6.99 31.56 0.24
C LYS A 466 -7.87 30.36 0.58
N ASP A 467 -8.79 30.01 -0.31
CA ASP A 467 -9.85 29.03 -0.09
C ASP A 467 -9.86 27.90 -1.13
N SER A 468 -9.21 28.10 -2.27
CA SER A 468 -9.18 27.13 -3.36
C SER A 468 -7.82 27.05 -4.05
N LEU A 469 -7.46 25.83 -4.46
CA LEU A 469 -6.27 25.51 -5.23
C LEU A 469 -6.72 24.91 -6.56
N ASN A 470 -6.25 25.46 -7.68
CA ASN A 470 -6.52 24.92 -9.01
C ASN A 470 -5.30 24.15 -9.52
N LEU A 471 -5.47 22.88 -9.86
CA LEU A 471 -4.44 22.02 -10.45
C LEU A 471 -5.01 21.38 -11.71
N ARG A 472 -4.38 21.66 -12.86
CA ARG A 472 -4.74 21.09 -14.19
C ARG A 472 -6.23 21.14 -14.52
N GLY A 473 -6.93 22.21 -14.10
CA GLY A 473 -8.37 22.39 -14.36
C GLY A 473 -9.30 21.85 -13.26
N TYR A 474 -8.76 21.22 -12.22
CA TYR A 474 -9.51 20.75 -11.06
C TYR A 474 -9.33 21.68 -9.87
N GLN A 475 -10.43 22.00 -9.19
CA GLN A 475 -10.44 22.88 -8.03
C GLN A 475 -10.56 22.06 -6.75
N PHE A 476 -9.65 22.28 -5.82
CA PHE A 476 -9.67 21.70 -4.47
C PHE A 476 -9.97 22.80 -3.46
N LYS A 477 -10.87 22.52 -2.52
CA LYS A 477 -11.02 23.38 -1.34
C LYS A 477 -9.78 23.24 -0.45
N VAL A 478 -9.32 24.36 0.06
CA VAL A 478 -8.07 24.45 0.82
C VAL A 478 -8.35 24.51 2.32
N ILE A 479 -7.55 23.77 3.08
CA ILE A 479 -7.46 23.84 4.53
C ILE A 479 -6.07 24.36 4.89
N ILE A 480 -6.01 25.58 5.41
CA ILE A 480 -4.78 26.18 5.93
C ILE A 480 -4.56 25.68 7.36
N THR A 481 -3.45 24.99 7.61
CA THR A 481 -3.15 24.35 8.89
C THR A 481 -1.65 24.34 9.21
N PRO A 482 -1.25 24.50 10.49
CA PRO A 482 0.15 24.37 10.90
C PRO A 482 0.68 22.91 10.83
N ASN A 483 -0.20 21.94 10.57
CA ASN A 483 0.16 20.52 10.52
C ASN A 483 0.84 20.10 9.20
N ILE A 484 1.17 21.03 8.31
CA ILE A 484 1.86 20.78 7.05
C ILE A 484 3.14 21.63 7.00
N ALA A 485 4.23 21.05 6.51
CA ALA A 485 5.51 21.73 6.38
C ALA A 485 5.46 22.91 5.39
N ASP A 486 6.34 23.90 5.61
CA ASP A 486 6.56 25.00 4.66
C ASP A 486 6.97 24.41 3.30
N GLY A 487 6.40 24.93 2.21
CA GLY A 487 6.67 24.43 0.86
C GLY A 487 6.06 23.06 0.55
N VAL A 488 5.07 22.59 1.32
CA VAL A 488 4.32 21.36 1.02
C VAL A 488 2.82 21.64 0.92
N ILE A 489 2.19 21.00 -0.06
CA ILE A 489 0.73 20.85 -0.19
C ILE A 489 0.41 19.37 -0.14
N PHE A 490 -0.40 18.93 0.82
CA PHE A 490 -0.87 17.55 0.89
C PHE A 490 -2.27 17.41 0.28
N ILE A 491 -2.45 16.43 -0.61
CA ILE A 491 -3.76 16.06 -1.18
C ILE A 491 -3.91 14.53 -1.07
N PRO A 492 -4.93 14.01 -0.36
CA PRO A 492 -5.17 12.58 -0.27
C PRO A 492 -5.28 11.92 -1.64
N SER A 493 -4.56 10.80 -1.83
CA SER A 493 -4.57 10.05 -3.09
C SER A 493 -5.74 9.08 -3.19
N SER A 494 -6.47 8.79 -2.12
CA SER A 494 -7.49 7.72 -2.00
C SER A 494 -8.80 7.99 -2.74
N TYR A 495 -8.98 9.15 -3.35
CA TYR A 495 -10.23 9.58 -3.98
C TYR A 495 -10.27 9.36 -5.49
N GLU A 496 -11.49 9.27 -6.01
CA GLU A 496 -11.79 9.13 -7.45
C GLU A 496 -13.24 9.51 -7.78
N GLU A 497 -13.52 9.63 -9.07
CA GLU A 497 -14.72 10.24 -9.64
C GLU A 497 -15.99 9.39 -9.51
N HIS A 498 -15.85 8.09 -9.31
CA HIS A 498 -16.94 7.11 -9.25
C HIS A 498 -17.20 6.59 -7.83
N GLN A 499 -16.59 7.22 -6.81
CA GLN A 499 -16.81 6.86 -5.42
C GLN A 499 -18.29 7.09 -5.04
N PRO A 500 -18.88 6.21 -4.23
CA PRO A 500 -20.34 6.12 -4.12
C PRO A 500 -21.00 7.24 -3.29
N PHE A 501 -20.25 7.97 -2.47
CA PHE A 501 -20.80 8.93 -1.50
C PHE A 501 -20.41 10.37 -1.83
N HIS A 502 -19.10 10.65 -1.82
CA HIS A 502 -18.54 11.95 -2.17
C HIS A 502 -17.36 11.72 -3.12
N PRO A 503 -17.62 11.74 -4.44
CA PRO A 503 -16.56 11.64 -5.44
C PRO A 503 -15.48 12.69 -5.23
N GLY A 504 -14.23 12.30 -5.49
CA GLY A 504 -13.12 13.23 -5.62
C GLY A 504 -12.48 13.10 -6.99
N ILE A 505 -11.22 13.52 -7.08
CA ILE A 505 -10.44 13.54 -8.31
C ILE A 505 -9.29 12.55 -8.18
N SER A 506 -9.16 11.69 -9.18
CA SER A 506 -8.05 10.74 -9.30
C SER A 506 -6.71 11.46 -9.49
N VAL A 507 -5.65 10.92 -8.87
CA VAL A 507 -4.30 11.52 -8.88
C VAL A 507 -3.77 11.73 -10.30
N GLY A 508 -4.06 10.79 -11.20
CA GLY A 508 -3.71 10.83 -12.63
C GLY A 508 -4.13 12.09 -13.35
N ARG A 509 -5.19 12.76 -12.90
CA ARG A 509 -5.79 13.91 -13.59
C ARG A 509 -5.25 15.26 -13.15
N PHE A 510 -4.80 15.39 -11.89
CA PHE A 510 -4.33 16.66 -11.36
C PHE A 510 -2.81 16.76 -11.18
N LEU A 511 -2.08 15.64 -11.24
CA LEU A 511 -0.62 15.60 -11.21
C LEU A 511 -0.01 15.51 -12.61
N LYS A 512 1.23 15.99 -12.79
CA LYS A 512 2.02 15.80 -14.01
C LYS A 512 2.69 14.44 -14.04
N GLU A 513 3.21 14.02 -12.90
CA GLU A 513 3.89 12.75 -12.65
C GLU A 513 3.11 11.98 -11.57
N PRO A 514 1.88 11.50 -11.86
CA PRO A 514 0.97 10.92 -10.87
C PRO A 514 1.48 9.66 -10.16
N TYR A 515 2.55 9.09 -10.69
CA TYR A 515 3.28 7.96 -10.14
C TYR A 515 4.21 8.34 -8.99
N ASN A 516 4.56 9.63 -8.87
CA ASN A 516 5.31 10.17 -7.76
C ASN A 516 4.37 10.52 -6.61
N ARG A 517 4.76 10.15 -5.39
CA ARG A 517 4.07 10.64 -4.18
C ARG A 517 4.44 12.09 -3.90
N PHE A 518 5.66 12.50 -4.24
CA PHE A 518 6.09 13.90 -4.20
C PHE A 518 6.38 14.45 -5.60
N GLU A 519 5.60 15.46 -6.01
CA GLU A 519 5.76 16.17 -7.27
C GLU A 519 6.05 17.65 -7.02
N VAL A 520 6.93 18.24 -7.83
CA VAL A 520 7.23 19.67 -7.79
C VAL A 520 6.18 20.46 -8.60
N ILE A 521 5.60 21.52 -8.03
CA ILE A 521 4.60 22.37 -8.72
C ILE A 521 5.25 23.24 -9.80
N LYS A 522 6.48 23.72 -9.55
CA LYS A 522 7.26 24.60 -10.43
C LYS A 522 8.75 24.30 -10.39
#